data_AF-A0A960VXB3-F1
#
_entry.id   AF-A0A960VXB3-F1
#
_cell.length_a   1.000
_cell.length_b   1.000
_cell.length_c   1.000
_cell.angle_alpha   90.00
_cell.angle_beta   90.00
_cell.angle_gamma   90.00
#
_symmetry.space_group_name_H-M   'P 1'
#
loop_
_entity.id
_entity.type
_entity.pdbx_description
1 polymer ?
#
loop_
_entity_poly.entity_id
_entity_poly.type
_entity_poly.pdbx_seq_one_letter_code
_entity_poly.pdbx_strand_id
1 'polypeptide(L)'
;MSNVISVETHEKDEDDFKYYPCYQTSELGMITIIRHFLESNRIPFVIIGEDLIFLSGAAIPFEEAVATVHLMKKDIPLLMDFIRNPY
;
A
#
# COMPACT_ATOMS: atom_id res chain seq x y z
N MET A 1 1.05 38.86 -33.22
CA MET A 1 1.24 37.40 -33.33
C MET A 1 1.83 36.94 -32.01
N SER A 2 1.01 36.39 -31.12
CA SER A 2 1.45 35.93 -29.80
C SER A 2 1.65 34.42 -29.87
N ASN A 3 2.90 33.97 -29.76
CA ASN A 3 3.21 32.56 -29.59
C ASN A 3 2.90 32.17 -28.15
N VAL A 4 1.83 31.40 -27.96
CA VAL A 4 1.58 30.68 -26.71
C VAL A 4 2.43 29.41 -26.78
N ILE A 5 3.48 29.37 -25.96
CA ILE A 5 4.26 28.15 -25.74
C ILE A 5 3.38 27.25 -24.88
N SER A 6 2.82 26.21 -25.50
CA SER A 6 2.20 25.10 -24.77
C SER A 6 3.32 24.34 -24.05
N VAL A 7 3.40 24.51 -22.74
CA VAL A 7 4.24 23.68 -21.89
C VAL A 7 3.52 22.34 -21.78
N GLU A 8 3.97 21.35 -22.56
CA GLU A 8 3.57 19.97 -22.37
C GLU A 8 4.16 19.50 -21.03
N THR A 9 3.33 19.48 -19.99
CA THR A 9 3.68 18.89 -18.71
C THR A 9 3.81 17.38 -18.89
N HIS A 10 5.05 16.88 -18.75
CA HIS A 10 5.38 15.47 -18.64
C HIS A 10 4.73 14.86 -17.38
N GLU A 11 3.43 14.53 -17.44
CA GLU A 11 2.72 13.79 -16.37
C GLU A 11 3.05 12.29 -16.34
N LYS A 12 3.90 11.79 -17.25
CA LYS A 12 4.16 10.35 -17.38
C LYS A 12 5.10 9.76 -16.32
N ASP A 13 5.86 10.58 -15.60
CA ASP A 13 6.92 10.09 -14.70
C ASP A 13 6.53 10.10 -13.21
N GLU A 14 5.42 10.74 -12.82
CA GLU A 14 5.00 10.81 -11.40
C GLU A 14 4.25 9.55 -10.92
N ASP A 15 3.59 8.80 -11.82
CA ASP A 15 2.83 7.58 -11.44
C ASP A 15 3.75 6.45 -10.96
N ASP A 16 4.99 6.41 -11.47
CA ASP A 16 5.94 5.32 -11.21
C ASP A 16 6.47 5.28 -9.77
N PHE A 17 6.37 6.38 -9.03
CA PHE A 17 6.85 6.50 -7.65
C PHE A 17 5.73 6.65 -6.62
N LYS A 18 4.46 6.61 -7.05
CA LYS A 18 3.33 6.76 -6.15
C LYS A 18 2.93 5.42 -5.51
N TYR A 19 2.67 5.49 -4.21
CA TYR A 19 2.15 4.36 -3.44
C TYR A 19 0.62 4.38 -3.44
N TYR A 20 0.02 3.22 -3.72
CA TYR A 20 -1.43 3.03 -3.82
C TYR A 20 -1.91 2.04 -2.77
N PRO A 21 -3.04 2.32 -2.09
CA PRO A 21 -3.64 1.35 -1.17
C PRO A 21 -4.07 0.12 -1.97
N CYS A 22 -3.67 -1.06 -1.52
CA CYS A 22 -3.90 -2.29 -2.26
C CYS A 22 -4.48 -3.42 -1.40
N TYR A 23 -4.23 -3.44 -0.09
CA TYR A 23 -4.79 -4.45 0.79
C TYR A 23 -5.07 -3.86 2.17
N GLN A 24 -6.17 -4.28 2.78
CA GLN A 24 -6.60 -3.80 4.10
C GLN A 24 -6.99 -4.99 4.97
N THR A 25 -6.56 -4.98 6.23
CA THR A 25 -6.89 -6.02 7.19
C THR A 25 -6.83 -5.48 8.63
N SER A 26 -7.60 -6.09 9.53
CA SER A 26 -7.52 -5.87 10.98
C SER A 26 -6.66 -6.92 11.68
N GLU A 27 -6.13 -7.90 10.94
CA GLU A 27 -5.37 -9.01 11.51
C GLU A 27 -3.87 -8.72 11.52
N LEU A 28 -3.31 -8.51 12.71
CA LEU A 28 -1.87 -8.25 12.89
C LEU A 28 -0.99 -9.38 12.35
N GLY A 29 -1.47 -10.63 12.45
CA GLY A 29 -0.77 -11.79 11.88
C GLY A 29 -0.63 -11.70 10.36
N MET A 30 -1.69 -11.30 9.67
CA MET A 30 -1.66 -11.12 8.21
C MET A 30 -0.73 -9.98 7.79
N ILE A 31 -0.73 -8.86 8.53
CA ILE A 31 0.22 -7.76 8.32
C ILE A 31 1.66 -8.23 8.46
N THR A 32 1.95 -9.04 9.49
CA THR A 32 3.29 -9.59 9.72
C THR A 32 3.73 -10.49 8.56
N ILE A 33 2.84 -11.35 8.07
CA ILE A 33 3.09 -12.24 6.93
C ILE A 33 3.35 -11.43 5.65
N ILE A 34 2.51 -10.45 5.35
CA ILE A 34 2.66 -9.57 4.18
C ILE A 34 3.97 -8.80 4.25
N ARG A 35 4.29 -8.21 5.41
CA ARG A 35 5.55 -7.49 5.64
C ARG A 35 6.75 -8.38 5.31
N HIS A 36 6.78 -9.60 5.87
CA HIS A 36 7.87 -10.54 5.62
C HIS A 36 8.00 -10.91 4.14
N PHE A 37 6.88 -11.13 3.45
CA PHE A 37 6.86 -11.38 2.01
C PHE A 37 7.46 -10.21 1.22
N LEU A 38 7.04 -8.98 1.50
CA LEU A 38 7.50 -7.78 0.80
C LEU A 38 8.99 -7.52 1.06
N GLU A 39 9.45 -7.66 2.31
CA GLU A 39 10.86 -7.53 2.69
C GLU A 39 11.74 -8.58 1.98
N SER A 40 11.29 -9.84 1.96
CA SER A 40 12.03 -10.95 1.32
C SER A 40 12.20 -10.74 -0.19
N ASN A 41 11.20 -10.13 -0.84
CA ASN A 41 11.24 -9.80 -2.27
C ASN A 41 11.85 -8.42 -2.56
N ARG A 42 12.32 -7.69 -1.54
CA ARG A 42 12.88 -6.32 -1.65
C ARG A 42 11.91 -5.34 -2.32
N ILE A 43 10.62 -5.49 -2.06
CA ILE A 43 9.56 -4.63 -2.60
C ILE A 43 9.42 -3.43 -1.64
N PRO A 44 9.53 -2.17 -2.11
CA PRO A 44 9.23 -1.01 -1.28
C PRO A 44 7.75 -0.95 -0.92
N PHE A 45 7.42 -0.68 0.35
CA PHE A 45 6.04 -0.63 0.83
C PHE A 45 5.84 0.38 1.95
N VAL A 46 4.59 0.77 2.17
CA VAL A 46 4.15 1.56 3.33
C VAL A 46 2.94 0.88 3.96
N ILE A 47 2.96 0.70 5.28
CA ILE A 47 1.81 0.20 6.05
C ILE A 47 1.32 1.33 6.95
N ILE A 48 0.04 1.66 6.83
CA ILE A 48 -0.60 2.72 7.63
C ILE A 48 -1.67 2.07 8.50
N GLY A 49 -1.77 2.48 9.77
CA GLY A 49 -2.84 2.03 10.67
C GLY A 49 -2.54 0.77 11.47
N GLU A 50 -1.35 0.18 11.34
CA GLU A 50 -0.93 -0.98 12.15
C GLU A 50 -0.96 -0.68 13.66
N ASP A 51 -0.51 0.52 14.05
CA ASP A 51 -0.53 0.96 15.45
C ASP A 51 -1.97 1.03 16.03
N LEU A 52 -2.96 1.27 15.17
CA LEU A 52 -4.37 1.35 15.57
C LEU A 52 -4.93 -0.02 15.95
N ILE A 53 -4.39 -1.10 15.37
CA ILE A 53 -4.76 -2.49 15.70
C ILE A 53 -4.43 -2.79 17.17
N PHE A 54 -3.30 -2.28 17.69
CA PHE A 54 -2.94 -2.45 19.10
C PHE A 54 -3.85 -1.69 20.07
N LEU A 55 -4.48 -0.60 19.61
CA LEU A 55 -5.40 0.21 20.41
C LEU A 55 -6.87 -0.27 20.32
N SER A 56 -7.09 -1.32 19.53
CA SER A 56 -8.41 -1.91 19.29
C SER A 56 -9.04 -2.40 20.58
N GLY A 57 -10.29 -2.00 20.84
CA GLY A 57 -11.04 -2.36 22.05
C GLY A 57 -10.65 -1.59 23.31
N ALA A 58 -9.58 -0.77 23.25
CA ALA A 58 -9.19 0.12 24.34
C ALA A 58 -9.58 1.58 24.04
N ALA A 59 -9.18 2.10 22.88
CA ALA A 59 -9.42 3.49 22.48
C ALA A 59 -10.08 3.62 21.10
N ILE A 60 -10.07 2.54 20.30
CA ILE A 60 -10.61 2.51 18.94
C ILE A 60 -11.58 1.33 18.83
N PRO A 61 -12.79 1.51 18.24
CA PRO A 61 -13.69 0.40 17.94
C PRO A 61 -12.98 -0.67 17.09
N PHE A 62 -13.27 -1.94 17.35
CA PHE A 62 -12.63 -3.04 16.61
C PHE A 62 -12.85 -2.94 15.10
N GLU A 63 -13.98 -2.42 14.65
CA GLU A 63 -14.28 -2.24 13.23
C GLU A 63 -13.44 -1.14 12.55
N GLU A 64 -12.89 -0.21 13.33
CA GLU A 64 -12.08 0.91 12.84
C GLU A 64 -10.57 0.65 12.93
N ALA A 65 -10.18 -0.43 13.62
CA ALA A 65 -8.79 -0.82 13.79
C ALA A 65 -8.30 -1.63 12.57
N VAL A 66 -7.93 -0.91 11.51
CA VAL A 66 -7.51 -1.48 10.22
C VAL A 66 -6.14 -0.96 9.82
N ALA A 67 -5.32 -1.86 9.27
CA ALA A 67 -4.07 -1.52 8.61
C ALA A 67 -4.22 -1.65 7.09
N THR A 68 -3.64 -0.70 6.36
CA THR A 68 -3.67 -0.64 4.90
C THR A 68 -2.26 -0.67 4.34
N VAL A 69 -2.01 -1.65 3.47
CA VAL A 69 -0.75 -1.83 2.74
C VAL A 69 -0.81 -1.00 1.46
N HIS A 70 0.24 -0.21 1.26
CA HIS A 70 0.42 0.61 0.08
C HIS A 70 1.67 0.18 -0.68
N LEU A 71 1.54 0.03 -2.00
CA LEU A 71 2.60 -0.40 -2.91
C LEU A 71 2.65 0.47 -4.15
N MET A 72 3.80 0.45 -4.83
CA MET A 72 3.86 0.93 -6.21
C MET A 72 2.97 0.05 -7.10
N LYS A 73 2.33 0.68 -8.09
CA LYS A 73 1.34 0.03 -8.97
C LYS A 73 1.85 -1.26 -9.63
N LYS A 74 3.12 -1.29 -10.01
CA LYS A 74 3.80 -2.45 -10.62
C LYS A 74 3.88 -3.68 -9.70
N ASP A 75 3.91 -3.47 -8.38
CA ASP A 75 4.14 -4.53 -7.38
C ASP A 75 2.82 -5.06 -6.78
N ILE A 76 1.70 -4.36 -7.00
CA ILE A 76 0.37 -4.78 -6.51
C ILE A 76 -0.02 -6.19 -6.97
N PRO A 77 0.14 -6.57 -8.26
CA PRO A 77 -0.24 -7.92 -8.70
C PRO A 77 0.49 -9.02 -7.94
N LEU A 78 1.78 -8.80 -7.62
CA LEU A 78 2.60 -9.77 -6.91
C LEU A 78 2.09 -10.02 -5.48
N LEU A 79 1.68 -8.96 -4.76
CA LEU A 79 1.04 -9.12 -3.46
C LEU A 79 -0.32 -9.81 -3.57
N MET A 80 -1.13 -9.44 -4.56
CA MET A 80 -2.46 -10.04 -4.75
C MET A 80 -2.40 -11.53 -5.04
N ASP A 81 -1.42 -11.97 -5.83
CA ASP A 81 -1.19 -13.38 -6.14
C ASP A 81 -0.76 -14.15 -4.87
N PHE A 82 0.14 -13.58 -4.08
CA PHE A 82 0.56 -14.15 -2.78
C PHE A 82 -0.63 -14.33 -1.82
N ILE A 83 -1.51 -13.34 -1.71
CA ILE A 83 -2.66 -13.40 -0.80
C ILE A 83 -3.70 -14.42 -1.27
N ARG A 84 -3.93 -14.54 -2.58
CA ARG A 84 -4.92 -15.48 -3.14
C ARG A 84 -4.46 -16.93 -3.10
N ASN A 85 -3.15 -17.16 -3.17
CA ASN A 85 -2.58 -18.49 -3.14
C ASN A 85 -1.36 -18.52 -2.22
N PRO A 86 -1.56 -18.60 -0.89
CA PRO A 86 -0.51 -18.50 0.10
C PRO A 86 0.36 -19.78 0.21
N TYR A 87 0.68 -20.43 -0.92
CA TYR A 87 1.26 -21.78 -1.08
C TYR A 87 0.28 -22.95 -0.93
#